data_AF-A0A5J5V162-F1
#
_entry.id   AF-A0A5J5V162-F1
#
_cell.length_a   1.000
_cell.length_b   1.000
_cell.length_c   1.000
_cell.angle_alpha   90.00
_cell.angle_beta   90.00
_cell.angle_gamma   90.00
#
_symmetry.space_group_name_H-M   'P 1'
#
loop_
_entity.id
_entity.type
_entity.pdbx_description
1 polymer ?
#
loop_
_entity_poly.entity_id
_entity_poly.type
_entity_poly.pdbx_seq_one_letter_code
_entity_poly.pdbx_strand_id
1 'polypeptide(L)'
;MADSSRSSFILLFSMLLLITLSHMTEPRCSYRCSATSHKKPCMFFCLKCCSKCLCVPPGTYGNKQICPCYNNWKTKDGGPKCP
;
A
#
# COMPACT_ATOMS: atom_id res chain seq x y z
N MET A 1 33.33 -31.12 2.47
CA MET A 1 31.91 -31.07 2.94
C MET A 1 31.51 -29.68 3.45
N ALA A 2 31.77 -28.58 2.73
CA ALA A 2 31.51 -27.22 3.22
C ALA A 2 30.83 -26.33 2.17
N ASP A 3 29.64 -26.72 1.68
CA ASP A 3 28.88 -25.88 0.72
C ASP A 3 27.36 -25.78 1.00
N SER A 4 26.79 -26.72 1.76
CA SER A 4 25.35 -26.68 2.07
C SER A 4 24.97 -25.57 3.07
N SER A 5 25.82 -25.31 4.07
CA SER A 5 25.52 -24.35 5.15
C SER A 5 25.54 -22.90 4.68
N ARG A 6 26.55 -22.47 3.90
CA ARG A 6 26.66 -21.09 3.39
C ARG A 6 25.55 -20.77 2.38
N SER A 7 25.19 -21.73 1.52
CA SER A 7 24.10 -21.57 0.56
C SER A 7 22.75 -21.40 1.26
N SER A 8 22.51 -22.14 2.34
CA SER A 8 21.28 -22.04 3.14
C SER A 8 21.14 -20.68 3.83
N PHE A 9 22.24 -20.10 4.34
CA PHE A 9 22.21 -18.75 4.95
C PHE A 9 21.93 -17.65 3.91
N ILE A 10 22.48 -17.77 2.70
CA ILE A 10 22.24 -16.81 1.61
C ILE A 10 20.77 -16.83 1.18
N LEU A 11 20.17 -18.02 1.05
CA LEU A 11 18.75 -18.16 0.70
C LEU A 11 17.82 -17.61 1.80
N LEU A 12 18.15 -17.85 3.08
CA LEU A 12 17.40 -17.28 4.21
C LEU A 12 17.49 -15.75 4.26
N PHE A 13 18.68 -15.17 4.05
CA PHE A 13 18.88 -13.73 4.05
C PHE A 13 18.19 -13.05 2.85
N SER A 14 18.20 -13.70 1.68
CA SER A 14 17.47 -13.25 0.49
C SER A 14 15.96 -13.25 0.71
N MET A 15 15.40 -14.28 1.36
CA MET A 15 13.98 -14.34 1.67
C MET A 15 13.56 -13.29 2.71
N LEU A 16 14.38 -13.05 3.75
CA LEU A 16 14.13 -11.96 4.70
C LEU A 16 14.16 -10.57 4.04
N LEU A 17 15.05 -10.35 3.07
CA LEU A 17 15.13 -9.08 2.34
C LEU A 17 13.88 -8.84 1.47
N LEU A 18 13.29 -9.89 0.89
CA LEU A 18 12.04 -9.80 0.14
C LEU A 18 10.82 -9.55 1.05
N ILE A 19 10.83 -10.07 2.28
CA ILE A 19 9.75 -9.90 3.26
C ILE A 19 9.73 -8.48 3.86
N THR A 20 10.90 -7.85 4.03
CA THR A 20 10.97 -6.47 4.58
C THR A 20 10.63 -5.40 3.53
N LEU A 21 10.94 -5.65 2.25
CA LEU A 21 10.66 -4.69 1.17
C LEU A 21 9.17 -4.58 0.81
N SER A 22 8.38 -5.59 1.13
CA SER A 22 6.97 -5.71 0.74
C SER A 22 5.97 -5.00 1.68
N HIS A 23 6.39 -4.55 2.88
CA HIS A 23 5.48 -4.01 3.91
C HIS A 23 5.21 -2.49 3.88
N MET A 24 5.61 -1.77 2.82
CA MET A 24 5.48 -0.30 2.76
C MET A 24 4.05 0.23 2.44
N THR A 25 3.03 -0.62 2.42
CA THR A 25 1.66 -0.25 2.00
C THR A 25 0.76 0.15 3.17
N GLU A 26 0.92 -0.46 4.35
CA GLU A 26 0.12 -0.15 5.55
C GLU A 26 0.31 1.30 6.08
N PRO A 27 1.54 1.84 6.21
CA PRO A 27 1.71 3.16 6.82
C PRO A 27 1.10 4.29 6.00
N ARG A 28 1.02 4.14 4.66
CA ARG A 28 0.47 5.20 3.80
C ARG A 28 -1.03 5.37 3.95
N CYS A 29 -1.79 4.27 4.03
CA CYS A 29 -3.23 4.36 4.28
C CYS A 29 -3.55 4.82 5.69
N SER A 30 -2.72 4.45 6.68
CA SER A 30 -2.82 4.96 8.05
C SER A 30 -2.66 6.48 8.09
N TYR A 31 -1.63 7.03 7.44
CA TYR A 31 -1.45 8.47 7.34
C TYR A 31 -2.58 9.14 6.56
N ARG A 32 -2.96 8.60 5.38
CA ARG A 32 -4.03 9.13 4.54
C ARG A 32 -5.36 9.27 5.29
N CYS A 33 -5.68 8.31 6.15
CA CYS A 33 -6.91 8.26 6.94
C CYS A 33 -6.78 8.85 8.35
N SER A 34 -5.65 9.47 8.70
CA SER A 34 -5.38 9.96 10.05
C SER A 34 -6.30 11.11 10.49
N ALA A 35 -6.66 12.00 9.56
CA ALA A 35 -7.44 13.21 9.84
C ALA A 35 -8.96 13.04 9.73
N THR A 36 -9.45 11.88 9.25
CA THR A 36 -10.90 11.64 9.13
C THR A 36 -11.47 11.02 10.41
N SER A 37 -12.68 11.43 10.78
CA SER A 37 -13.48 10.77 11.82
C SER A 37 -13.95 9.38 11.38
N HIS A 38 -14.09 9.16 10.07
CA HIS A 38 -14.54 7.90 9.47
C HIS A 38 -13.37 6.95 9.16
N LYS A 39 -12.56 6.63 10.18
CA LYS A 39 -11.32 5.85 10.03
C LYS A 39 -11.53 4.47 9.41
N LYS A 40 -12.53 3.72 9.88
CA LYS A 40 -12.84 2.35 9.41
C LYS A 40 -13.14 2.29 7.91
N PRO A 41 -14.13 3.03 7.37
CA PRO A 41 -14.40 3.01 5.94
C PRO A 41 -13.27 3.62 5.11
N CYS A 42 -12.60 4.69 5.59
CA CYS A 42 -11.45 5.24 4.89
C CYS A 42 -10.35 4.19 4.70
N MET A 43 -9.97 3.48 5.77
CA MET A 43 -8.95 2.44 5.71
C MET A 43 -9.36 1.32 4.75
N PHE A 44 -10.61 0.86 4.82
CA PHE A 44 -11.12 -0.19 3.93
C PHE A 44 -11.00 0.18 2.44
N PHE A 45 -11.43 1.39 2.06
CA PHE A 45 -11.32 1.83 0.67
C PHE A 45 -9.87 2.16 0.29
N CYS A 46 -9.09 2.78 1.18
CA CYS A 46 -7.69 3.06 0.91
C CYS A 46 -6.91 1.79 0.63
N LEU A 47 -7.02 0.75 1.47
CA LEU A 47 -6.34 -0.52 1.27
C LEU A 47 -6.79 -1.20 -0.02
N LYS A 48 -8.10 -1.20 -0.33
CA LYS A 48 -8.62 -1.72 -1.60
C LYS A 48 -8.02 -0.99 -2.82
N CYS A 49 -7.93 0.35 -2.76
CA CYS A 49 -7.31 1.16 -3.81
C CYS A 49 -5.79 0.97 -3.88
N CYS A 50 -5.14 0.81 -2.73
CA CYS A 50 -3.71 0.53 -2.64
C CYS A 50 -3.38 -0.83 -3.26
N SER A 51 -4.10 -1.91 -2.93
CA SER A 51 -3.89 -3.22 -3.55
C SER A 51 -4.12 -3.23 -5.06
N LYS A 52 -5.05 -2.40 -5.56
CA LYS A 52 -5.35 -2.32 -6.99
C LYS A 52 -4.35 -1.47 -7.77
N CYS A 53 -4.00 -0.31 -7.22
CA CYS A 53 -3.24 0.73 -7.90
C CYS A 53 -1.78 0.82 -7.46
N LEU A 54 -1.39 0.10 -6.41
CA LEU A 54 -0.05 0.06 -5.80
C LEU A 54 0.50 1.45 -5.41
N CYS A 55 -0.39 2.44 -5.25
CA CYS A 55 -0.06 3.85 -5.05
C CYS A 55 -1.09 4.47 -4.09
N VAL A 56 -0.62 5.29 -3.14
CA VAL A 56 -1.45 6.10 -2.24
C VAL A 56 -0.91 7.54 -2.31
N PRO A 57 -1.75 8.55 -2.62
CA PRO A 57 -1.27 9.92 -2.72
C PRO A 57 -0.80 10.49 -1.37
N PRO A 58 0.17 11.42 -1.37
CA PRO A 58 0.64 12.08 -0.16
C PRO A 58 -0.42 13.03 0.42
N GLY A 59 -0.31 13.30 1.72
CA GLY A 59 -1.27 14.11 2.48
C GLY A 59 -2.49 13.31 2.93
N THR A 60 -3.34 13.94 3.74
CA THR A 60 -4.59 13.36 4.25
C THR A 60 -5.79 13.62 3.34
N TYR A 61 -5.67 14.55 2.39
CA TYR A 61 -6.68 14.90 1.40
C TYR A 61 -6.03 15.41 0.10
N GLY A 62 -6.75 15.38 -1.03
CA GLY A 62 -6.27 15.91 -2.31
C GLY A 62 -5.13 15.09 -2.94
N ASN A 63 -4.34 15.72 -3.82
CA ASN A 63 -3.18 15.13 -4.50
C ASN A 63 -3.43 13.85 -5.32
N LYS A 64 -4.69 13.54 -5.62
CA LYS A 64 -5.08 12.30 -6.29
C LYS A 64 -4.44 12.19 -7.68
N GLN A 65 -4.16 13.31 -8.35
CA GLN A 65 -3.48 13.35 -9.65
C GLN A 65 -2.08 12.68 -9.66
N ILE A 66 -1.43 12.57 -8.49
CA ILE A 66 -0.12 11.90 -8.36
C ILE A 66 -0.25 10.38 -8.59
N CYS A 67 -1.41 9.80 -8.25
CA CYS A 67 -1.72 8.39 -8.51
C CYS A 67 -2.93 8.30 -9.45
N PRO A 68 -2.76 8.33 -10.78
CA PRO A 68 -3.87 8.36 -11.75
C PRO A 68 -4.88 7.21 -11.55
N CYS A 69 -4.42 5.99 -11.30
CA CYS A 69 -5.31 4.85 -11.01
C CYS A 69 -6.19 5.10 -9.77
N TYR A 70 -5.60 5.63 -8.69
CA TYR A 70 -6.30 5.93 -7.44
C TYR A 70 -7.35 7.04 -7.65
N ASN A 71 -7.03 8.05 -8.47
CA ASN A 71 -7.93 9.16 -8.80
C ASN A 71 -9.09 8.74 -9.70
N ASN A 72 -8.79 7.93 -10.70
CA ASN A 72 -9.72 7.56 -11.76
C ASN A 72 -10.64 6.41 -11.35
N TRP A 73 -10.40 5.77 -10.20
CA TRP A 73 -11.31 4.73 -9.74
C TRP A 73 -12.58 5.35 -9.16
N LYS A 74 -13.69 5.19 -9.89
CA LYS A 74 -15.00 5.75 -9.55
C LYS A 74 -15.98 4.68 -9.06
N THR A 75 -16.98 5.12 -8.31
CA THR A 75 -18.18 4.32 -8.01
C THR A 75 -19.05 4.20 -9.25
N LYS A 76 -20.11 3.39 -9.18
CA LYS A 76 -21.09 3.28 -10.29
C LYS A 76 -21.77 4.62 -10.58
N ASP A 77 -21.92 5.45 -9.56
CA ASP A 77 -22.54 6.78 -9.64
C ASP A 77 -21.55 7.87 -10.09
N GLY A 78 -20.33 7.51 -10.51
CA GLY A 78 -19.30 8.44 -11.01
C GLY A 78 -18.49 9.17 -9.93
N GLY A 79 -18.85 9.02 -8.65
CA GLY A 79 -18.12 9.61 -7.52
C GLY A 79 -16.74 8.97 -7.27
N PRO A 80 -15.82 9.65 -6.54
CA PRO A 80 -14.53 9.08 -6.19
C PRO A 80 -14.69 7.85 -5.28
N LYS A 81 -14.10 6.72 -5.67
CA LYS A 81 -14.14 5.49 -4.87
C LYS A 81 -13.06 5.45 -3.78
N CYS A 82 -11.92 6.08 -4.06
CA CYS A 82 -10.76 6.10 -3.17
C CYS A 82 -10.69 7.40 -2.35
N PRO A 83 -10.29 7.32 -1.06
CA PRO A 83 -10.29 8.47 -0.16
C PRO A 83 -9.37 9.64 -0.57
#